data_AF-A0A3D8VCY2-F1
#
_entry.id   AF-A0A3D8VCY2-F1
#
_cell.length_a   1.000
_cell.length_b   1.000
_cell.length_c   1.000
_cell.angle_alpha   90.00
_cell.angle_beta   90.00
_cell.angle_gamma   90.00
#
_symmetry.space_group_name_H-M   'P 1'
#
loop_
_entity.id
_entity.type
_entity.pdbx_description
1 polymer ?
#
loop_
_entity_poly.entity_id
_entity_poly.type
_entity_poly.pdbx_seq_one_letter_code
_entity_poly.pdbx_strand_id
1 'polypeptide(L)'
;MLCNALVWSLNAVAGISWLELIKAAAPLATAAIAYTALQNWRRQDRAKREAEFLDQLVETTHTFVDEMAGPLTHIRLTKAGFEGYEPSGGVEDMATAGMVAYIAKRGEEDSKRMLGALNSIQPTAARLTALATKGQVFRFEGYETCKAAATRLALRFSQVQLFAGMIGATTLNWENPEVRNACRILFSADPEAISDDLKASHVTILEFATAAYRRLYG
;
A
#
# COMPACT_ATOMS: atom_id res chain seq x y z
N MET A 1 46.81 20.66 -64.02
CA MET A 1 46.72 21.28 -62.67
C MET A 1 46.03 20.38 -61.64
N LEU A 2 45.00 19.59 -62.00
CA LEU A 2 44.32 18.67 -61.06
C LEU A 2 45.22 17.60 -60.40
N CYS A 3 46.19 17.02 -61.11
CA CYS A 3 47.06 15.97 -60.53
C CYS A 3 47.97 16.47 -59.40
N ASN A 4 48.46 17.71 -59.44
CA ASN A 4 49.31 18.25 -58.36
C ASN A 4 48.50 18.57 -57.10
N ALA A 5 47.25 19.02 -57.24
CA ALA A 5 46.37 19.24 -56.10
C ALA A 5 46.02 17.91 -55.39
N LEU A 6 45.78 16.84 -56.17
CA LEU A 6 45.55 15.49 -55.64
C LEU A 6 46.77 14.93 -54.90
N VAL A 7 47.98 15.04 -55.47
CA VAL A 7 49.22 14.57 -54.83
C VAL A 7 49.54 15.37 -53.56
N TRP A 8 49.31 16.68 -53.55
CA TRP A 8 49.50 17.50 -52.36
C TRP A 8 48.49 17.16 -51.26
N SER A 9 47.22 16.92 -51.63
CA SER A 9 46.20 16.47 -50.68
C SER A 9 46.48 15.07 -50.11
N LEU A 10 47.01 14.14 -50.93
CA LEU A 10 47.41 12.80 -50.49
C LEU A 10 48.65 12.84 -49.59
N ASN A 11 49.66 13.66 -49.90
CA ASN A 11 50.84 13.85 -49.04
C ASN A 11 50.49 14.57 -47.73
N ALA A 12 49.55 15.53 -47.75
CA ALA A 12 49.06 16.19 -46.55
C ALA A 12 48.30 15.20 -45.64
N VAL A 13 47.52 14.28 -46.21
CA VAL A 13 46.82 13.22 -45.46
C VAL A 13 47.77 12.13 -44.96
N ALA A 14 48.82 11.80 -45.71
CA ALA A 14 49.86 10.83 -45.33
C ALA A 14 50.84 11.38 -44.27
N GLY A 15 51.01 12.71 -44.18
CA GLY A 15 51.85 13.37 -43.18
C GLY A 15 51.19 13.51 -41.80
N ILE A 16 49.90 13.22 -41.67
CA ILE A 16 49.21 13.19 -40.37
C ILE A 16 49.61 11.90 -39.66
N SER A 17 50.17 12.03 -38.46
CA SER A 17 50.47 10.90 -37.55
C SER A 17 49.17 10.27 -37.03
N TRP A 18 48.45 9.55 -37.89
CA TRP A 18 47.17 8.89 -37.57
C TRP A 18 47.26 8.03 -36.31
N LEU A 19 48.43 7.45 -36.05
CA LEU A 19 48.70 6.64 -34.86
C LEU A 19 48.74 7.46 -33.56
N GLU A 20 49.26 8.69 -33.60
CA GLU A 20 49.20 9.65 -32.47
C GLU A 20 47.77 10.11 -32.24
N LEU A 21 47.02 10.39 -33.32
CA LEU A 21 45.64 10.85 -33.27
C LEU A 21 44.71 9.76 -32.71
N ILE A 22 44.91 8.50 -33.10
CA ILE A 22 44.20 7.34 -32.54
C ILE A 22 44.55 7.13 -31.07
N LYS A 23 45.84 7.23 -30.69
CA LYS A 23 46.27 7.13 -29.28
C LYS A 23 45.65 8.23 -28.41
N ALA A 24 45.47 9.43 -28.95
CA ALA A 24 44.80 10.54 -28.26
C ALA A 24 43.26 10.36 -28.23
N ALA A 25 42.66 9.80 -29.28
CA ALA A 25 41.21 9.59 -29.37
C ALA A 25 40.71 8.38 -28.57
N ALA A 26 41.52 7.33 -28.42
CA ALA A 26 41.17 6.11 -27.69
C ALA A 26 40.72 6.36 -26.23
N PRO A 27 41.42 7.15 -25.39
CA PRO A 27 40.97 7.44 -24.03
C PRO A 27 39.68 8.28 -24.00
N LEU A 28 39.47 9.19 -24.97
CA LEU A 28 38.22 9.95 -25.09
C LEU A 28 37.04 9.05 -25.44
N ALA A 29 37.22 8.15 -26.40
CA ALA A 29 36.20 7.16 -26.76
C ALA A 29 35.90 6.22 -25.59
N THR A 30 36.93 5.74 -24.88
CA THR A 30 36.77 4.92 -23.67
C THR A 30 36.02 5.68 -22.59
N ALA A 31 36.34 6.95 -22.35
CA ALA A 31 35.64 7.78 -21.38
C ALA A 31 34.18 8.01 -21.76
N ALA A 32 33.88 8.23 -23.04
CA ALA A 32 32.51 8.36 -23.53
C ALA A 32 31.71 7.07 -23.33
N ILE A 33 32.30 5.91 -23.66
CA ILE A 33 31.67 4.60 -23.43
C ILE A 33 31.44 4.38 -21.93
N ALA A 34 32.45 4.61 -21.09
CA ALA A 34 32.33 4.49 -19.64
C ALA A 34 31.23 5.41 -19.06
N TYR A 35 31.15 6.64 -19.55
CA TYR A 35 30.10 7.58 -19.17
C TYR A 35 28.70 7.08 -19.56
N THR A 36 28.51 6.63 -20.80
CA THR A 36 27.22 6.08 -21.26
C THR A 36 26.83 4.81 -20.49
N ALA A 37 27.79 3.93 -20.21
CA ALA A 37 27.58 2.73 -19.40
C ALA A 37 27.16 3.09 -17.98
N LEU A 38 27.80 4.10 -17.36
CA LEU A 38 27.44 4.58 -16.02
C LEU A 38 26.03 5.18 -15.97
N GLN A 39 25.64 5.95 -16.99
CA GLN A 39 24.29 6.51 -17.07
C GLN A 39 23.23 5.42 -17.24
N ASN A 40 23.49 4.43 -18.10
CA ASN A 40 22.61 3.28 -18.27
C ASN A 40 22.49 2.46 -16.99
N TRP A 41 23.61 2.20 -16.30
CA TRP A 41 23.62 1.50 -15.03
C TRP A 41 22.80 2.23 -13.95
N ARG A 42 22.96 3.55 -13.82
CA ARG A 42 22.16 4.36 -12.88
C ARG A 42 20.66 4.30 -13.19
N ARG A 43 20.28 4.33 -14.47
CA ARG A 43 18.88 4.21 -14.89
C ARG A 43 18.31 2.83 -14.55
N GLN A 44 19.06 1.77 -14.81
CA GLN A 44 18.67 0.39 -14.48
C GLN A 44 18.55 0.18 -12.96
N ASP A 45 19.54 0.65 -12.19
CA ASP A 45 19.51 0.53 -10.72
C ASP A 45 18.30 1.26 -10.13
N ARG A 46 17.98 2.45 -10.65
CA ARG A 46 16.77 3.18 -10.25
C ARG A 46 15.49 2.41 -10.58
N ALA A 47 15.34 1.95 -11.82
CA ALA A 47 14.17 1.19 -12.25
C ALA A 47 13.99 -0.09 -11.44
N LYS A 48 15.09 -0.77 -11.09
CA LYS A 48 15.07 -1.97 -10.24
C LYS A 48 14.55 -1.66 -8.84
N ARG A 49 15.03 -0.59 -8.20
CA ARG A 49 14.55 -0.18 -6.86
C ARG A 49 13.08 0.22 -6.87
N GLU A 50 12.64 0.89 -7.94
CA GLU A 50 11.24 1.27 -8.14
C GLU A 50 10.36 0.01 -8.31
N ALA A 51 10.78 -0.97 -9.11
CA ALA A 51 10.11 -2.26 -9.27
C ALA A 51 10.04 -3.04 -7.95
N GLU A 52 11.16 -3.21 -7.24
CA GLU A 52 11.20 -3.91 -5.94
C GLU A 52 10.26 -3.25 -4.91
N PHE A 53 10.12 -1.92 -4.95
CA PHE A 53 9.16 -1.22 -4.11
C PHE A 53 7.71 -1.56 -4.49
N LEU A 54 7.38 -1.55 -5.79
CA LEU A 54 6.04 -1.87 -6.27
C LEU A 54 5.65 -3.31 -5.90
N ASP A 55 6.56 -4.27 -6.06
CA ASP A 55 6.35 -5.66 -5.65
C ASP A 55 6.05 -5.77 -4.16
N GLN A 56 6.86 -5.13 -3.31
CA GLN A 56 6.64 -5.14 -1.87
C GLN A 56 5.30 -4.51 -1.49
N LEU A 57 4.90 -3.43 -2.17
CA LEU A 57 3.64 -2.75 -1.93
C LEU A 57 2.45 -3.63 -2.30
N VAL A 58 2.48 -4.26 -3.48
CA VAL A 58 1.43 -5.17 -3.96
C VAL A 58 1.32 -6.39 -3.05
N GLU A 59 2.44 -7.04 -2.75
CA GLU A 59 2.48 -8.22 -1.87
C GLU A 59 1.93 -7.87 -0.47
N THR A 60 2.41 -6.78 0.14
CA THR A 60 1.94 -6.37 1.47
C THR A 60 0.46 -6.01 1.46
N THR A 61 -0.03 -5.38 0.39
CA THR A 61 -1.45 -5.03 0.25
C THR A 61 -2.31 -6.28 0.14
N HIS A 62 -1.90 -7.24 -0.69
CA HIS A 62 -2.61 -8.50 -0.86
C HIS A 62 -2.68 -9.28 0.46
N THR A 63 -1.53 -9.48 1.12
CA THR A 63 -1.46 -10.14 2.43
C THR A 63 -2.35 -9.45 3.46
N PHE A 64 -2.34 -8.12 3.52
CA PHE A 64 -3.20 -7.37 4.44
C PHE A 64 -4.69 -7.62 4.19
N VAL A 65 -5.13 -7.56 2.93
CA VAL A 65 -6.53 -7.76 2.55
C VAL A 65 -6.99 -9.18 2.89
N ASP A 66 -6.15 -10.17 2.60
CA ASP A 66 -6.44 -11.58 2.89
C ASP A 66 -6.53 -11.83 4.40
N GLU A 67 -5.58 -11.30 5.16
CA GLU A 67 -5.56 -11.43 6.63
C GLU A 67 -6.78 -10.76 7.30
N MET A 68 -7.29 -9.67 6.72
CA MET A 68 -8.47 -8.95 7.24
C MET A 68 -9.78 -9.73 7.14
N ALA A 69 -9.86 -10.81 6.35
CA ALA A 69 -11.07 -11.62 6.20
C ALA A 69 -11.54 -12.26 7.53
N GLY A 70 -10.59 -12.67 8.38
CA GLY A 70 -10.86 -13.26 9.68
C GLY A 70 -11.58 -12.30 10.64
N PRO A 71 -10.99 -11.13 10.95
CA PRO A 71 -11.64 -10.11 11.76
C PRO A 71 -13.02 -9.65 11.23
N LEU A 72 -13.19 -9.54 9.91
CA LEU A 72 -14.50 -9.21 9.32
C LEU A 72 -15.55 -10.29 9.59
N THR A 73 -15.15 -11.56 9.55
CA THR A 73 -16.04 -12.67 9.92
C THR A 73 -16.42 -12.60 11.40
N HIS A 74 -15.49 -12.23 12.28
CA HIS A 74 -15.82 -12.00 13.70
C HIS A 74 -16.83 -10.86 13.87
N ILE A 75 -16.68 -9.75 13.15
CA ILE A 75 -17.67 -8.65 13.18
C ILE A 75 -19.05 -9.15 12.77
N ARG A 76 -19.16 -9.90 11.66
CA ARG A 76 -20.44 -10.47 11.19
C ARG A 76 -21.11 -11.31 12.28
N LEU A 77 -20.36 -12.23 12.88
CA LEU A 77 -20.87 -13.10 13.94
C LEU A 77 -21.27 -12.33 15.19
N THR A 78 -20.50 -11.33 15.59
CA THR A 78 -20.83 -10.46 16.73
C THR A 78 -22.10 -9.65 16.46
N LYS A 79 -22.28 -9.08 15.26
CA LYS A 79 -23.50 -8.33 14.90
C LYS A 79 -24.74 -9.23 14.89
N ALA A 80 -24.66 -10.42 14.29
CA ALA A 80 -25.73 -11.42 14.38
C ALA A 80 -26.02 -11.83 15.84
N GLY A 81 -24.97 -11.84 16.68
CA GLY A 81 -25.08 -11.99 18.11
C GLY A 81 -25.90 -10.88 18.78
N PHE A 82 -25.68 -9.61 18.43
CA PHE A 82 -26.46 -8.49 18.95
C PHE A 82 -27.95 -8.65 18.64
N GLU A 83 -28.27 -8.96 17.38
CA GLU A 83 -29.64 -9.20 16.90
C GLU A 83 -30.33 -10.34 17.68
N GLY A 84 -29.59 -11.41 17.98
CA GLY A 84 -30.11 -12.54 18.76
C GLY A 84 -30.43 -12.23 20.22
N TYR A 85 -29.95 -11.11 20.77
CA TYR A 85 -30.23 -10.66 22.15
C TYR A 85 -31.26 -9.52 22.20
N GLU A 86 -31.82 -9.09 21.07
CA GLU A 86 -32.83 -8.04 21.05
C GLU A 86 -34.09 -8.44 21.84
N PRO A 87 -34.59 -7.60 22.76
CA PRO A 87 -35.78 -7.90 23.55
C PRO A 87 -37.03 -7.84 22.67
N SER A 88 -37.90 -8.86 22.79
CA SER A 88 -39.11 -9.02 21.97
C SER A 88 -40.31 -8.15 22.37
N GLY A 89 -40.12 -7.14 23.23
CA GLY A 89 -41.22 -6.37 23.82
C GLY A 89 -41.00 -4.87 23.85
N GLY A 90 -41.43 -4.16 22.80
CA GLY A 90 -41.74 -2.72 22.75
C GLY A 90 -40.74 -1.69 23.31
N VAL A 91 -39.53 -2.09 23.73
CA VAL A 91 -38.54 -1.18 24.34
C VAL A 91 -38.07 -0.17 23.29
N GLU A 92 -38.01 1.10 23.68
CA GLU A 92 -37.36 2.14 22.87
C GLU A 92 -35.86 1.77 22.74
N ASP A 93 -35.36 1.66 21.50
CA ASP A 93 -33.96 1.27 21.17
C ASP A 93 -33.60 -0.22 21.44
N MET A 94 -34.41 -1.15 20.91
CA MET A 94 -34.18 -2.60 21.00
C MET A 94 -32.77 -3.05 20.56
N ALA A 95 -32.24 -2.44 19.50
CA ALA A 95 -30.91 -2.76 18.97
C ALA A 95 -29.80 -2.45 19.98
N THR A 96 -29.86 -1.30 20.65
CA THR A 96 -28.88 -0.95 21.70
C THR A 96 -29.03 -1.88 22.91
N ALA A 97 -30.26 -2.23 23.30
CA ALA A 97 -30.49 -3.17 24.40
C ALA A 97 -29.92 -4.57 24.10
N GLY A 98 -30.12 -5.11 22.90
CA GLY A 98 -29.58 -6.40 22.48
C GLY A 98 -28.05 -6.40 22.44
N MET A 99 -27.45 -5.34 21.89
CA MET A 99 -26.00 -5.14 21.89
C MET A 99 -25.42 -5.12 23.32
N VAL A 100 -25.99 -4.32 24.23
CA VAL A 100 -25.50 -4.22 25.62
C VAL A 100 -25.61 -5.57 26.32
N ALA A 101 -26.74 -6.28 26.15
CA ALA A 101 -26.94 -7.60 26.73
C ALA A 101 -25.93 -8.64 26.18
N TYR A 102 -25.63 -8.57 24.89
CA TYR A 102 -24.59 -9.41 24.28
C TYR A 102 -23.21 -9.10 24.86
N ILE A 103 -22.82 -7.83 24.88
CA ILE A 103 -21.50 -7.39 25.35
C ILE A 103 -21.30 -7.81 26.80
N ALA A 104 -22.29 -7.62 27.67
CA ALA A 104 -22.22 -8.04 29.07
C ALA A 104 -21.96 -9.54 29.26
N LYS A 105 -22.40 -10.38 28.32
CA LYS A 105 -22.31 -11.85 28.44
C LYS A 105 -21.15 -12.46 27.66
N ARG A 106 -20.79 -11.91 26.50
CA ARG A 106 -19.80 -12.49 25.58
C ARG A 106 -18.72 -11.52 25.11
N GLY A 107 -18.87 -10.23 25.41
CA GLY A 107 -18.03 -9.16 24.88
C GLY A 107 -16.53 -9.36 25.13
N GLU A 108 -16.15 -9.74 26.36
CA GLU A 108 -14.75 -9.96 26.73
C GLU A 108 -14.09 -11.10 25.92
N GLU A 109 -14.78 -12.24 25.81
CA GLU A 109 -14.26 -13.41 25.09
C GLU A 109 -14.11 -13.14 23.59
N ASP A 110 -15.14 -12.55 22.97
CA ASP A 110 -15.12 -12.26 21.54
C ASP A 110 -14.15 -11.12 21.20
N SER A 111 -14.04 -10.12 22.08
CA SER A 111 -13.00 -9.09 21.99
C SER A 111 -11.61 -9.71 22.00
N LYS A 112 -11.33 -10.61 22.94
CA LYS A 112 -10.02 -11.27 23.06
C LYS A 112 -9.68 -12.08 21.81
N ARG A 113 -10.65 -12.81 21.25
CA ARG A 113 -10.47 -13.57 20.00
C ARG A 113 -10.20 -12.64 18.83
N MET A 114 -10.98 -11.58 18.68
CA MET A 114 -10.84 -10.60 17.59
C MET A 114 -9.52 -9.83 17.70
N LEU A 115 -9.13 -9.36 18.89
CA LEU A 115 -7.84 -8.74 19.14
C LEU A 115 -6.68 -9.70 18.88
N GLY A 116 -6.83 -10.97 19.25
CA GLY A 116 -5.87 -12.03 18.92
C GLY A 116 -5.63 -12.12 17.41
N ALA A 117 -6.71 -12.15 16.62
CA ALA A 117 -6.62 -12.12 15.16
C ALA A 117 -6.01 -10.81 14.63
N LEU A 118 -6.37 -9.64 15.19
CA LEU A 118 -5.83 -8.35 14.76
C LEU A 118 -4.34 -8.19 15.07
N ASN A 119 -3.86 -8.78 16.17
CA ASN A 119 -2.45 -8.73 16.55
C ASN A 119 -1.54 -9.42 15.51
N SER A 120 -2.02 -10.47 14.83
CA SER A 120 -1.24 -11.09 13.75
C SER A 120 -1.17 -10.22 12.48
N ILE A 121 -2.14 -9.33 12.26
CA ILE A 121 -2.22 -8.43 11.09
C ILE A 121 -1.44 -7.13 11.33
N GLN A 122 -1.26 -6.74 12.60
CA GLN A 122 -0.60 -5.49 12.97
C GLN A 122 0.77 -5.26 12.28
N PRO A 123 1.66 -6.27 12.15
CA PRO A 123 2.91 -6.10 11.41
C PRO A 123 2.68 -5.76 9.94
N THR A 124 1.73 -6.43 9.28
CA THR A 124 1.36 -6.18 7.87
C THR A 124 0.77 -4.77 7.70
N ALA A 125 -0.12 -4.35 8.60
CA ALA A 125 -0.69 -3.00 8.60
C ALA A 125 0.38 -1.90 8.79
N ALA A 126 1.32 -2.12 9.70
CA ALA A 126 2.45 -1.21 9.93
C ALA A 126 3.36 -1.14 8.70
N ARG A 127 3.67 -2.29 8.07
CA ARG A 127 4.46 -2.36 6.85
C ARG A 127 3.78 -1.64 5.69
N LEU A 128 2.47 -1.81 5.52
CA LEU A 128 1.69 -1.12 4.49
C LEU A 128 1.79 0.41 4.65
N THR A 129 1.65 0.91 5.88
CA THR A 129 1.78 2.34 6.19
C THR A 129 3.20 2.87 5.94
N ALA A 130 4.22 2.08 6.30
CA ALA A 130 5.60 2.41 6.05
C ALA A 130 5.92 2.47 4.55
N LEU A 131 5.43 1.50 3.76
CA LEU A 131 5.58 1.49 2.30
C LEU A 131 4.84 2.66 1.65
N ALA A 132 3.61 2.95 2.09
CA ALA A 132 2.84 4.11 1.62
C ALA A 132 3.56 5.45 1.88
N THR A 133 4.36 5.53 2.95
CA THR A 133 5.20 6.71 3.21
C THR A 133 6.47 6.67 2.35
N LYS A 134 7.15 5.53 2.27
CA LYS A 134 8.39 5.33 1.50
C LYS A 134 8.21 5.65 0.01
N GLY A 135 7.06 5.31 -0.59
CA GLY A 135 6.83 5.54 -2.01
C GLY A 135 6.87 7.01 -2.44
N GLN A 136 6.69 7.95 -1.51
CA GLN A 136 6.84 9.39 -1.80
C GLN A 136 8.27 9.75 -2.26
N VAL A 137 9.27 8.97 -1.86
CA VAL A 137 10.68 9.17 -2.25
C VAL A 137 10.88 8.96 -3.75
N PHE A 138 10.14 8.04 -4.37
CA PHE A 138 10.29 7.69 -5.79
C PHE A 138 9.59 8.66 -6.74
N ARG A 139 8.69 9.52 -6.23
CA ARG A 139 7.95 10.53 -7.01
C ARG A 139 7.18 9.92 -8.21
N PHE A 140 6.55 8.76 -8.01
CA PHE A 140 5.69 8.18 -9.03
C PHE A 140 4.56 9.13 -9.40
N GLU A 141 4.28 9.24 -10.70
CA GLU A 141 3.13 9.99 -11.18
C GLU A 141 1.82 9.28 -10.77
N GLY A 142 0.92 10.01 -10.11
CA GLY A 142 -0.34 9.46 -9.58
C GLY A 142 -0.21 8.77 -8.22
N TYR A 143 0.94 8.89 -7.55
CA TYR A 143 1.19 8.21 -6.26
C TYR A 143 0.20 8.58 -5.15
N GLU A 144 -0.31 9.81 -5.14
CA GLU A 144 -1.24 10.25 -4.09
C GLU A 144 -2.52 9.41 -4.04
N THR A 145 -3.00 8.91 -5.19
CA THR A 145 -4.16 8.00 -5.24
C THR A 145 -3.83 6.66 -4.58
N CYS A 146 -2.64 6.12 -4.85
CA CYS A 146 -2.16 4.88 -4.23
C CYS A 146 -1.95 5.05 -2.72
N LYS A 147 -1.35 6.16 -2.30
CA LYS A 147 -1.17 6.50 -0.89
C LYS A 147 -2.50 6.60 -0.18
N ALA A 148 -3.48 7.30 -0.77
CA ALA A 148 -4.82 7.43 -0.21
C ALA A 148 -5.53 6.07 -0.06
N ALA A 149 -5.36 5.16 -1.03
CA ALA A 149 -5.88 3.79 -0.94
C ALA A 149 -5.22 3.00 0.20
N ALA A 150 -3.89 3.06 0.33
CA ALA A 150 -3.17 2.40 1.43
C ALA A 150 -3.56 2.99 2.80
N THR A 151 -3.77 4.30 2.90
CA THR A 151 -4.28 4.94 4.12
C THR A 151 -5.70 4.49 4.45
N ARG A 152 -6.58 4.33 3.45
CA ARG A 152 -7.92 3.79 3.67
C ARG A 152 -7.88 2.36 4.22
N LEU A 153 -7.01 1.50 3.69
CA LEU A 153 -6.78 0.15 4.21
C LEU A 153 -6.37 0.18 5.69
N ALA A 154 -5.36 0.99 6.03
CA ALA A 154 -4.89 1.13 7.41
C ALA A 154 -5.99 1.67 8.35
N LEU A 155 -6.82 2.61 7.87
CA LEU A 155 -7.94 3.14 8.63
C LEU A 155 -8.99 2.05 8.94
N ARG A 156 -9.29 1.18 7.98
CA ARG A 156 -10.22 0.05 8.21
C ARG A 156 -9.68 -0.90 9.28
N PHE A 157 -8.39 -1.17 9.32
CA PHE A 157 -7.78 -1.93 10.42
C PHE A 157 -8.00 -1.26 11.79
N SER A 158 -7.73 0.05 11.91
CA SER A 158 -7.97 0.79 13.15
C SER A 158 -9.44 0.78 13.58
N GLN A 159 -10.37 0.86 12.64
CA GLN A 159 -11.81 0.76 12.94
C GLN A 159 -12.20 -0.61 13.51
N VAL A 160 -11.66 -1.69 12.96
CA VAL A 160 -11.89 -3.04 13.47
C VAL A 160 -11.26 -3.23 14.86
N GLN A 161 -10.08 -2.64 15.10
CA GLN A 161 -9.48 -2.60 16.46
C GLN A 161 -10.37 -1.85 17.46
N LEU A 162 -10.92 -0.71 17.07
CA LEU A 162 -11.84 0.05 17.92
C LEU A 162 -13.12 -0.74 18.20
N PHE A 163 -13.69 -1.41 17.19
CA PHE A 163 -14.82 -2.32 17.37
C PHE A 163 -14.50 -3.39 18.41
N ALA A 164 -13.37 -4.09 18.24
CA ALA A 164 -12.92 -5.12 19.16
C ALA A 164 -12.75 -4.60 20.59
N GLY A 165 -12.15 -3.42 20.76
CA GLY A 165 -11.98 -2.78 22.06
C GLY A 165 -13.30 -2.42 22.72
N MET A 166 -14.24 -1.86 21.95
CA MET A 166 -15.55 -1.46 22.47
C MET A 166 -16.41 -2.64 22.91
N ILE A 167 -16.41 -3.76 22.17
CA ILE A 167 -17.13 -4.95 22.61
C ILE A 167 -16.49 -5.60 23.84
N GLY A 168 -15.19 -5.41 24.07
CA GLY A 168 -14.49 -5.90 25.26
C GLY A 168 -14.73 -5.05 26.51
N ALA A 169 -15.24 -3.84 26.36
CA ALA A 169 -15.40 -2.88 27.45
C ALA A 169 -16.73 -3.11 28.21
N THR A 170 -16.84 -4.25 28.89
CA THR A 170 -18.09 -4.71 29.55
C THR A 170 -18.58 -3.80 30.68
N THR A 171 -17.72 -2.96 31.22
CA THR A 171 -17.99 -2.06 32.36
C THR A 171 -18.31 -0.61 31.96
N LEU A 172 -18.47 -0.31 30.67
CA LEU A 172 -18.86 1.02 30.22
C LEU A 172 -20.22 1.44 30.78
N ASN A 173 -20.38 2.74 31.02
CA ASN A 173 -21.69 3.30 31.35
C ASN A 173 -22.55 3.37 30.08
N TRP A 174 -23.26 2.28 29.77
CA TRP A 174 -24.11 2.16 28.59
C TRP A 174 -25.31 3.11 28.56
N GLU A 175 -25.67 3.73 29.70
CA GLU A 175 -26.70 4.77 29.78
C GLU A 175 -26.15 6.16 29.39
N ASN A 176 -24.84 6.34 29.33
CA ASN A 176 -24.25 7.61 28.91
C ASN A 176 -24.54 7.87 27.42
N PRO A 177 -25.14 9.03 27.06
CA PRO A 177 -25.51 9.34 25.67
C PRO A 177 -24.31 9.41 24.73
N GLU A 178 -23.12 9.81 25.21
CA GLU A 178 -21.89 9.83 24.41
C GLU A 178 -21.42 8.42 24.07
N VAL A 179 -21.48 7.50 25.04
CA VAL A 179 -21.17 6.07 24.85
C VAL A 179 -22.14 5.46 23.84
N ARG A 180 -23.45 5.74 23.98
CA ARG A 180 -24.46 5.27 23.03
C ARG A 180 -24.24 5.83 21.62
N ASN A 181 -23.89 7.10 21.49
CA ASN A 181 -23.60 7.71 20.19
C ASN A 181 -22.34 7.10 19.55
N ALA A 182 -21.27 6.92 20.33
CA ALA A 182 -20.05 6.27 19.85
C ALA A 182 -20.32 4.83 19.40
N CYS A 183 -21.11 4.07 20.16
CA CYS A 183 -21.56 2.73 19.80
C CYS A 183 -22.36 2.75 18.51
N ARG A 184 -23.33 3.66 18.36
CA ARG A 184 -24.14 3.76 17.13
C ARG A 184 -23.26 4.01 15.91
N ILE A 185 -22.29 4.92 16.01
CA ILE A 185 -21.36 5.21 14.91
C ILE A 185 -20.51 3.96 14.60
N LEU A 186 -19.90 3.35 15.62
CA LEU A 186 -18.96 2.24 15.44
C LEU A 186 -19.64 0.94 14.96
N PHE A 187 -20.82 0.64 15.49
CA PHE A 187 -21.59 -0.56 15.17
C PHE A 187 -22.46 -0.40 13.92
N SER A 188 -22.68 0.84 13.44
CA SER A 188 -23.24 1.07 12.11
C SER A 188 -22.31 0.63 10.98
N ALA A 189 -21.01 0.42 11.26
CA ALA A 189 -20.08 -0.11 10.29
C ALA A 189 -20.53 -1.50 9.80
N ASP A 190 -20.81 -1.60 8.51
CA ASP A 190 -21.19 -2.84 7.85
C ASP A 190 -19.93 -3.62 7.44
N PRO A 191 -19.75 -4.87 7.90
CA PRO A 191 -18.61 -5.70 7.48
C PRO A 191 -18.53 -5.90 5.96
N GLU A 192 -19.66 -5.90 5.23
CA GLU A 192 -19.62 -5.97 3.77
C GLU A 192 -19.09 -4.68 3.15
N ALA A 193 -19.57 -3.52 3.62
CA ALA A 193 -19.03 -2.23 3.19
C ALA A 193 -17.51 -2.12 3.48
N ILE A 194 -17.03 -2.64 4.61
CA ILE A 194 -15.58 -2.69 4.88
C ILE A 194 -14.88 -3.62 3.88
N SER A 195 -15.42 -4.82 3.63
CA SER A 195 -14.85 -5.76 2.66
C SER A 195 -14.74 -5.16 1.26
N ASP A 196 -15.78 -4.46 0.80
CA ASP A 196 -15.80 -3.83 -0.52
C ASP A 196 -14.82 -2.66 -0.61
N ASP A 197 -14.68 -1.88 0.46
CA ASP A 197 -13.65 -0.84 0.55
C ASP A 197 -12.23 -1.40 0.51
N LEU A 198 -11.98 -2.55 1.15
CA LEU A 198 -10.70 -3.25 1.08
C LEU A 198 -10.40 -3.68 -0.37
N LYS A 199 -11.38 -4.29 -1.05
CA LYS A 199 -11.25 -4.71 -2.46
C LYS A 199 -11.02 -3.51 -3.38
N ALA A 200 -11.81 -2.44 -3.24
CA ALA A 200 -11.67 -1.25 -4.07
C ALA A 200 -10.30 -0.58 -3.89
N SER A 201 -9.81 -0.52 -2.65
CA SER A 201 -8.48 0.02 -2.35
C SER A 201 -7.37 -0.88 -2.89
N HIS A 202 -7.53 -2.21 -2.82
CA HIS A 202 -6.61 -3.17 -3.41
C HIS A 202 -6.52 -3.00 -4.93
N VAL A 203 -7.66 -2.94 -5.63
CA VAL A 203 -7.71 -2.70 -7.08
C VAL A 203 -7.02 -1.38 -7.44
N THR A 204 -7.28 -0.31 -6.68
CA THR A 204 -6.63 1.00 -6.91
C THR A 204 -5.10 0.90 -6.82
N ILE A 205 -4.56 0.13 -5.87
CA ILE A 205 -3.11 -0.07 -5.71
C ILE A 205 -2.54 -0.91 -6.87
N LEU A 206 -3.26 -1.95 -7.30
CA LEU A 206 -2.85 -2.79 -8.44
C LEU A 206 -2.84 -2.02 -9.76
N GLU A 207 -3.85 -1.17 -9.99
CA GLU A 207 -3.91 -0.30 -11.17
C GLU A 207 -2.76 0.70 -11.18
N PHE A 208 -2.46 1.30 -10.03
CA PHE A 208 -1.29 2.16 -9.87
C PHE A 208 0.01 1.40 -10.17
N ALA A 209 0.21 0.22 -9.60
CA ALA A 209 1.42 -0.57 -9.81
C ALA A 209 1.56 -0.98 -11.28
N THR A 210 0.47 -1.38 -11.93
CA THR A 210 0.43 -1.72 -13.37
C THR A 210 0.83 -0.52 -14.23
N ALA A 211 0.29 0.67 -13.93
CA ALA A 211 0.64 1.90 -14.65
C ALA A 211 2.11 2.27 -14.44
N ALA A 212 2.63 2.13 -13.22
CA ALA A 212 4.03 2.38 -12.90
C ALA A 212 4.96 1.39 -13.63
N TYR A 213 4.63 0.11 -13.64
CA TYR A 213 5.39 -0.92 -14.38
C TYR A 213 5.47 -0.64 -15.87
N ARG A 214 4.35 -0.24 -16.49
CA ARG A 214 4.33 0.15 -17.92
C ARG A 214 5.26 1.31 -18.22
N ARG A 215 5.42 2.28 -17.31
CA ARG A 215 6.35 3.41 -17.47
C ARG A 215 7.81 3.04 -17.24
N LEU A 216 8.07 2.04 -16.39
CA LEU A 216 9.42 1.58 -16.08
C LEU A 216 10.02 0.75 -17.22
N TYR A 217 9.20 -0.07 -17.87
CA TYR A 217 9.64 -1.07 -18.86
C TYR A 217 9.11 -0.87 -20.28
N GLY A 218 8.10 -0.03 -20.49
CA GLY A 218 7.60 0.36 -21.81
C GLY A 218 8.32 1.59 -22.35
#